data_AF-A0A1V3WPJ5-F1
#
_entry.id   AF-A0A1V3WPJ5-F1
#
_cell.length_a   1.000
_cell.length_b   1.000
_cell.length_c   1.000
_cell.angle_alpha   90.00
_cell.angle_beta   90.00
_cell.angle_gamma   90.00
#
_symmetry.space_group_name_H-M   'P 1'
#
loop_
_entity.id
_entity.type
_entity.pdbx_description
1 polymer ?
#
loop_
_entity_poly.entity_id
_entity_poly.type
_entity_poly.pdbx_seq_one_letter_code
_entity_poly.pdbx_strand_id
1 'polypeptide(L)'
;MITFLVIIVMLLFVYRSIVQVLLVLVMVGIELMAARQVVAFLGHYNIIGLSTFAVNLLVLMAIAAGTDYAIFVLGRYQEARGLGEDREKAFYTMFHGTAHVVLGSGLTIAGAMYCLSFTRLPYFQTLGARAQ
;
A
#
# COMPACT_ATOMS: atom_id res chain seq x y z
N MET A 1 -12.22 -9.58 8.77
CA MET A 1 -11.39 -10.58 9.48
C MET A 1 -10.87 -11.66 8.53
N ILE A 2 -11.72 -12.20 7.63
CA ILE A 2 -11.30 -13.22 6.64
C ILE A 2 -10.12 -12.74 5.77
N THR A 3 -10.15 -11.50 5.27
CA THR A 3 -9.07 -10.94 4.44
C THR A 3 -7.70 -10.98 5.12
N PHE A 4 -7.63 -10.60 6.41
CA PHE A 4 -6.38 -10.65 7.18
C PHE A 4 -5.86 -12.08 7.32
N LEU A 5 -6.76 -13.05 7.56
CA LEU A 5 -6.39 -14.45 7.70
C LEU A 5 -5.81 -14.99 6.38
N VAL A 6 -6.44 -14.67 5.25
CA VAL A 6 -5.94 -15.05 3.91
C VAL A 6 -4.56 -14.47 3.64
N ILE A 7 -4.34 -13.19 3.95
CA ILE A 7 -3.04 -12.51 3.76
C ILE A 7 -1.96 -13.17 4.63
N ILE A 8 -2.25 -13.43 5.91
CA ILE A 8 -1.32 -14.08 6.83
C ILE A 8 -0.90 -15.45 6.30
N VAL A 9 -1.87 -16.26 5.86
CA VAL A 9 -1.60 -17.60 5.31
C VAL A 9 -0.77 -17.52 4.03
N MET A 10 -1.10 -16.59 3.12
CA MET A 10 -0.33 -16.41 1.88
C MET A 10 1.10 -15.94 2.17
N LEU A 11 1.30 -14.96 3.06
CA LEU A 11 2.62 -14.46 3.43
C LEU A 11 3.46 -15.54 4.12
N LEU A 12 2.87 -16.36 4.99
CA LEU A 12 3.53 -17.51 5.60
C LEU A 12 4.01 -18.52 4.56
N PHE A 13 3.18 -18.77 3.54
CA PHE A 13 3.54 -19.67 2.44
C PHE A 13 4.69 -19.13 1.59
N VAL A 14 4.68 -17.82 1.28
CA VAL A 14 5.72 -17.16 0.46
C VAL A 14 7.06 -17.07 1.20
N TYR A 15 7.06 -16.58 2.44
CA TYR A 15 8.30 -16.30 3.16
C TYR A 15 8.86 -17.46 3.96
N ARG A 16 8.03 -18.45 4.29
CA ARG A 16 8.39 -19.57 5.19
C ARG A 16 9.03 -19.12 6.52
N SER A 17 8.94 -17.84 6.87
CA SER A 17 9.62 -17.21 8.01
C SER A 17 8.68 -16.26 8.74
N ILE A 18 8.37 -16.59 9.99
CA ILE A 18 7.42 -15.83 10.83
C ILE A 18 7.88 -14.38 11.03
N VAL A 19 9.20 -14.14 11.13
CA VAL A 19 9.76 -12.81 11.38
C VAL A 19 9.48 -11.87 10.20
N GLN A 20 9.62 -12.36 8.97
CA GLN A 20 9.38 -11.55 7.76
C GLN A 20 7.90 -11.25 7.59
N VAL A 21 7.04 -12.24 7.86
CA VAL A 21 5.57 -12.06 7.87
C VAL A 21 5.17 -10.99 8.89
N LEU A 22 5.71 -11.05 10.11
CA LEU A 22 5.37 -10.10 11.17
C LEU A 22 5.83 -8.68 10.81
N LEU A 23 7.01 -8.52 10.22
CA LEU A 23 7.49 -7.24 9.70
C LEU A 23 6.54 -6.64 8.64
N VAL A 24 6.12 -7.44 7.65
CA VAL A 24 5.18 -7.00 6.61
C VAL A 24 3.84 -6.60 7.22
N LEU A 25 3.29 -7.42 8.13
CA LEU A 25 2.01 -7.13 8.77
C LEU A 25 2.04 -5.85 9.61
N VAL A 26 3.14 -5.60 10.33
CA VAL A 26 3.31 -4.35 11.09
C VAL A 26 3.41 -3.17 10.14
N MET A 27 4.17 -3.29 9.05
CA MET A 27 4.33 -2.23 8.05
C MET A 27 2.98 -1.87 7.41
N VAL A 28 2.23 -2.86 6.92
CA VAL A 28 0.89 -2.66 6.34
C VAL A 28 -0.11 -2.16 7.39
N GLY A 29 0.00 -2.62 8.64
CA GLY A 29 -0.84 -2.14 9.74
C GLY A 29 -0.64 -0.64 10.02
N ILE A 30 0.60 -0.18 10.09
CA ILE A 30 0.95 1.23 10.28
C ILE A 30 0.49 2.05 9.08
N GLU A 31 0.74 1.57 7.86
CA GLU A 31 0.28 2.20 6.61
C GLU A 31 -1.23 2.42 6.61
N LEU A 32 -2.02 1.39 6.94
CA LEU A 32 -3.48 1.48 6.94
C LEU A 32 -4.01 2.45 7.98
N MET A 33 -3.40 2.48 9.17
CA MET A 33 -3.77 3.45 10.21
C MET A 33 -3.51 4.87 9.72
N ALA A 34 -2.32 5.13 9.18
CA ALA A 34 -1.95 6.43 8.64
C ALA A 34 -2.86 6.85 7.48
N ALA A 35 -3.10 5.95 6.51
CA ALA A 35 -3.97 6.21 5.36
C ALA A 35 -5.41 6.54 5.80
N ARG A 36 -5.98 5.76 6.72
CA ARG A 36 -7.32 6.03 7.27
C ARG A 36 -7.39 7.36 8.00
N GLN A 37 -6.37 7.72 8.77
CA GLN A 37 -6.33 8.97 9.52
C GLN A 37 -6.23 10.17 8.58
N VAL A 38 -5.38 10.11 7.54
CA VAL A 38 -5.29 11.15 6.52
C VAL A 38 -6.63 11.34 5.82
N VAL A 39 -7.30 10.26 5.44
CA VAL A 39 -8.61 10.31 4.78
C VAL A 39 -9.71 10.84 5.71
N ALA A 40 -9.71 10.41 6.97
CA ALA A 40 -10.64 10.93 7.98
C ALA A 40 -10.43 12.42 8.24
N PHE A 41 -9.17 12.87 8.26
CA PHE A 41 -8.82 14.27 8.40
C PHE A 41 -9.31 15.09 7.20
N LEU A 42 -9.01 14.66 5.97
CA LEU A 42 -9.48 15.33 4.76
C LEU A 42 -11.01 15.37 4.65
N GLY A 43 -11.69 14.30 5.07
CA GLY A 43 -13.15 14.26 5.13
C GLY A 43 -13.75 15.19 6.19
N HIS A 44 -13.07 15.38 7.33
CA HIS A 44 -13.51 16.33 8.36
C HIS A 44 -13.53 17.77 7.86
N TYR A 45 -12.55 18.15 7.03
CA TYR A 45 -12.50 19.46 6.37
C TYR A 45 -13.38 19.57 5.12
N ASN A 46 -14.22 18.57 4.82
CA ASN A 46 -15.03 18.49 3.59
C ASN A 46 -14.21 18.64 2.29
N ILE A 47 -12.93 18.25 2.30
CA ILE A 47 -12.05 18.29 1.11
C ILE A 47 -12.32 17.09 0.19
N ILE A 48 -12.81 15.98 0.75
CA ILE A 48 -13.19 14.77 0.01
C ILE A 48 -14.51 14.24 0.53
N GLY A 49 -15.37 13.75 -0.38
CA GLY A 49 -16.59 13.06 0.01
C GLY A 49 -16.25 11.67 0.55
N LEU A 50 -16.69 11.35 1.78
CA LEU A 50 -16.50 10.01 2.36
C LEU A 50 -17.72 9.15 2.09
N SER A 51 -17.63 8.23 1.13
CA SER A 51 -18.61 7.15 0.96
C SER A 51 -18.13 5.85 1.58
N THR A 52 -19.04 5.02 2.08
CA THR A 52 -18.71 3.68 2.59
C THR A 52 -18.01 2.83 1.51
N PHE A 53 -18.32 3.07 0.24
CA PHE A 53 -17.64 2.44 -0.88
C PHE A 53 -16.19 2.90 -1.01
N ALA A 54 -15.94 4.22 -0.99
CA ALA A 54 -14.60 4.78 -1.09
C ALA A 54 -13.68 4.32 0.05
N VAL A 55 -14.20 4.32 1.28
CA VAL A 55 -13.45 3.84 2.46
C VAL A 55 -13.13 2.34 2.35
N ASN A 56 -14.08 1.51 1.91
CA ASN A 56 -13.81 0.08 1.72
C ASN A 56 -12.81 -0.18 0.60
N LEU A 57 -12.91 0.53 -0.53
CA LEU A 57 -11.96 0.38 -1.63
C LEU A 57 -10.57 0.82 -1.20
N LEU A 58 -10.45 1.93 -0.47
CA LEU A 58 -9.18 2.40 0.06
C LEU A 58 -8.50 1.34 0.93
N VAL A 59 -9.25 0.70 1.82
CA VAL A 59 -8.70 -0.35 2.70
C VAL A 59 -8.22 -1.54 1.87
N LEU A 60 -8.99 -1.97 0.88
CA LEU A 60 -8.61 -3.07 0.00
C LEU A 60 -7.36 -2.73 -0.82
N MET A 61 -7.29 -1.54 -1.41
CA MET A 61 -6.17 -1.10 -2.23
C MET A 61 -4.91 -0.88 -1.41
N ALA A 62 -5.01 -0.23 -0.24
CA ALA A 62 -3.87 -0.02 0.65
C ALA A 62 -3.31 -1.35 1.16
N ILE A 63 -4.17 -2.30 1.54
CA ILE A 63 -3.71 -3.65 1.90
C ILE A 63 -2.99 -4.31 0.72
N ALA A 64 -3.61 -4.34 -0.47
CA ALA A 64 -3.05 -5.03 -1.62
C ALA A 64 -1.71 -4.40 -2.06
N ALA A 65 -1.69 -3.09 -2.31
CA ALA A 65 -0.50 -2.37 -2.74
C ALA A 65 0.60 -2.38 -1.66
N GLY A 66 0.26 -2.14 -0.40
CA GLY A 66 1.20 -2.15 0.72
C GLY A 66 1.87 -3.51 0.89
N THR A 67 1.10 -4.60 0.77
CA THR A 67 1.65 -5.96 0.86
C THR A 67 2.57 -6.27 -0.33
N ASP A 68 2.15 -5.94 -1.57
CA ASP A 68 2.94 -6.18 -2.77
C ASP A 68 4.26 -5.38 -2.76
N TYR A 69 4.21 -4.12 -2.33
CA TYR A 69 5.41 -3.27 -2.21
C TYR A 69 6.34 -3.75 -1.10
N ALA A 70 5.80 -4.12 0.07
CA ALA A 70 6.60 -4.70 1.14
C ALA A 70 7.30 -5.98 0.68
N ILE A 71 6.61 -6.79 -0.13
CA ILE A 71 7.21 -8.01 -0.67
C ILE A 71 8.39 -7.71 -1.58
N PHE A 72 8.20 -6.78 -2.50
CA PHE A 72 9.21 -6.41 -3.48
C PHE A 72 10.45 -5.78 -2.83
N VAL A 73 10.23 -4.87 -1.87
CA VAL A 73 11.29 -4.23 -1.05
C VAL A 73 12.09 -5.27 -0.27
N LEU A 74 11.42 -6.15 0.47
CA LEU A 74 12.09 -7.17 1.27
C LEU A 74 12.80 -8.21 0.40
N GLY A 75 12.22 -8.57 -0.75
CA GLY A 75 12.83 -9.47 -1.72
C GLY A 75 14.16 -8.92 -2.25
N ARG A 76 14.17 -7.66 -2.68
CA ARG A 76 15.40 -6.97 -3.13
C ARG A 76 16.46 -6.83 -2.04
N TYR A 77 16.04 -6.56 -0.80
CA TYR A 77 16.97 -6.53 0.32
C TYR A 77 17.61 -7.91 0.58
N GLN A 78 16.80 -8.98 0.56
CA GLN A 78 17.29 -10.34 0.76
C GLN A 78 18.20 -10.80 -0.38
N GLU A 79 17.90 -10.43 -1.63
CA GLU A 79 18.75 -10.67 -2.79
C GLU A 79 20.12 -10.02 -2.61
N ALA A 80 20.18 -8.73 -2.27
CA ALA A 80 21.43 -8.01 -2.02
C ALA A 80 22.23 -8.61 -0.85
N ARG A 81 21.56 -9.01 0.23
CA ARG A 81 22.20 -9.73 1.35
C ARG A 81 22.71 -11.12 0.94
N GLY A 82 22.00 -11.83 0.07
CA GLY A 82 22.42 -13.11 -0.49
C GLY A 82 23.64 -13.01 -1.42
N LEU A 83 23.81 -11.86 -2.08
CA LEU A 83 24.98 -11.52 -2.88
C LEU A 83 26.20 -11.11 -2.04
N GLY A 84 26.08 -11.09 -0.70
CA GLY A 84 27.17 -10.78 0.23
C GLY A 84 27.34 -9.30 0.54
N GLU A 85 26.39 -8.43 0.17
CA GLU A 85 26.46 -7.02 0.54
C GLU A 85 26.27 -6.82 2.05
N ASP A 86 26.98 -5.84 2.61
CA ASP A 86 26.81 -5.45 4.00
C ASP A 86 25.42 -4.82 4.25
N ARG A 87 24.95 -4.77 5.50
CA ARG A 87 23.55 -4.38 5.81
C ARG A 87 23.18 -3.02 5.26
N GLU A 88 24.08 -2.05 5.38
CA GLU A 88 23.90 -0.69 4.90
C GLU A 88 23.91 -0.65 3.36
N LYS A 89 24.86 -1.32 2.72
CA LYS A 89 24.92 -1.42 1.25
C LYS A 89 23.67 -2.07 0.68
N ALA A 90 23.23 -3.19 1.25
CA ALA A 90 22.03 -3.89 0.85
C ALA A 90 20.77 -3.01 0.97
N PHE A 91 20.70 -2.12 1.97
CA PHE A 91 19.62 -1.16 2.09
C PHE A 91 19.63 -0.15 0.94
N TYR A 92 20.79 0.46 0.64
CA TYR A 92 20.91 1.42 -0.45
C TYR A 92 20.66 0.79 -1.83
N THR A 93 21.16 -0.42 -2.07
CA THR A 93 20.92 -1.19 -3.30
C THR A 93 19.44 -1.48 -3.47
N MET A 94 18.77 -1.98 -2.42
CA MET A 94 17.34 -2.19 -2.42
C MET A 94 16.58 -0.89 -2.69
N PHE A 95 16.93 0.20 -2.00
CA PHE A 95 16.23 1.47 -2.08
C PHE A 95 16.32 2.06 -3.49
N HIS A 96 17.50 2.12 -4.09
CA HIS A 96 17.68 2.65 -5.44
C HIS A 96 16.96 1.82 -6.50
N GLY A 97 16.97 0.49 -6.38
CA GLY A 97 16.30 -0.39 -7.34
C GLY A 97 14.77 -0.46 -7.18
N THR A 98 14.25 -0.12 -6.00
CA THR A 98 12.82 -0.31 -5.67
C THR A 98 12.05 0.99 -5.62
N ALA A 99 12.66 2.09 -5.18
CA ALA A 99 11.96 3.36 -4.96
C ALA A 99 11.27 3.86 -6.24
N HIS A 100 11.95 3.82 -7.39
CA HIS A 100 11.36 4.29 -8.65
C HIS A 100 10.19 3.39 -9.11
N VAL A 101 10.23 2.08 -8.82
CA VAL A 101 9.18 1.13 -9.20
C VAL A 101 7.93 1.39 -8.37
N VAL A 102 8.09 1.53 -7.06
CA VAL A 102 6.99 1.80 -6.12
C VAL A 102 6.36 3.16 -6.42
N LEU A 103 7.18 4.20 -6.66
CA LEU A 103 6.68 5.51 -7.03
C LEU A 103 5.94 5.50 -8.37
N GLY A 104 6.46 4.80 -9.38
CA GLY A 104 5.81 4.69 -10.70
C GLY A 104 4.47 3.95 -10.63
N SER A 105 4.40 2.86 -9.86
CA SER A 105 3.16 2.12 -9.66
C SER A 105 2.14 2.94 -8.86
N GLY A 106 2.58 3.58 -7.75
CA GLY A 106 1.73 4.45 -6.94
C GLY A 106 1.16 5.64 -7.73
N LEU A 107 1.96 6.28 -8.59
CA LEU A 107 1.50 7.35 -9.47
C LEU A 107 0.45 6.87 -10.48
N THR A 108 0.59 5.63 -10.97
CA THR A 108 -0.38 5.03 -11.89
C THR A 108 -1.73 4.80 -11.20
N ILE A 109 -1.70 4.28 -9.96
CA ILE A 109 -2.90 4.12 -9.13
C ILE A 109 -3.54 5.49 -8.85
N ALA A 110 -2.74 6.48 -8.46
CA ALA A 110 -3.22 7.84 -8.20
C ALA A 110 -3.85 8.47 -9.45
N GLY A 111 -3.22 8.31 -10.62
CA GLY A 111 -3.76 8.77 -11.91
C GLY A 111 -5.09 8.09 -12.26
N ALA A 112 -5.17 6.76 -12.06
CA ALA A 112 -6.41 6.00 -12.29
C ALA A 112 -7.54 6.45 -11.36
N MET A 113 -7.26 6.66 -10.07
CA MET A 113 -8.24 7.19 -9.11
C MET A 113 -8.64 8.62 -9.48
N TYR A 114 -7.69 9.46 -9.91
CA TYR A 114 -7.98 10.82 -10.36
C TYR A 114 -8.92 10.86 -11.57
N CYS A 115 -8.76 9.92 -12.53
CA CYS A 115 -9.69 9.79 -13.65
C CYS A 115 -11.15 9.54 -13.23
N LEU A 116 -11.39 8.89 -12.08
CA LEU A 116 -12.74 8.67 -11.55
C LEU A 116 -13.43 9.98 -11.15
N SER A 117 -12.68 11.05 -10.88
CA SER A 117 -13.22 12.40 -10.61
C SER A 117 -14.05 12.97 -11.76
N PHE A 118 -13.81 12.51 -13.00
CA PHE A 118 -14.55 12.94 -14.20
C PHE A 118 -15.83 12.15 -14.48
N THR A 119 -16.07 11.07 -13.74
CA THR A 119 -17.29 10.27 -13.93
C THR A 119 -18.53 11.02 -13.46
N ARG A 120 -19.69 10.76 -14.06
CA ARG A 120 -20.96 11.42 -13.70
C ARG A 120 -21.64 10.82 -12.46
N LEU A 121 -21.21 9.66 -11.99
CA LEU A 121 -21.77 9.01 -10.81
C LEU A 121 -21.09 9.52 -9.54
N PRO A 122 -21.83 10.11 -8.57
CA PRO A 122 -21.23 10.68 -7.36
C PRO A 122 -20.44 9.67 -6.52
N TYR A 123 -20.81 8.39 -6.56
CA TYR A 123 -20.07 7.31 -5.90
C TYR A 123 -18.62 7.17 -6.38
N PHE A 124 -18.38 7.28 -7.69
CA PHE A 124 -17.02 7.17 -8.26
C PHE A 124 -16.23 8.47 -8.12
N GLN A 125 -16.91 9.62 -8.05
CA GLN A 125 -16.26 10.90 -7.79
C GLN A 125 -15.61 10.96 -6.39
N THR A 126 -16.23 10.31 -5.39
CA THR A 126 -15.65 10.20 -4.03
C THR A 126 -14.36 9.38 -3.94
N LEU A 127 -14.06 8.58 -4.96
CA LEU A 127 -12.78 7.88 -5.10
C LEU A 127 -11.69 8.73 -5.75
N GLY A 128 -12.09 9.76 -6.50
CA GLY A 128 -11.19 10.77 -7.05
C GLY A 128 -10.98 11.93 -6.08
N ALA A 129 -10.63 13.09 -6.63
CA ALA A 129 -10.35 14.30 -5.84
C ALA A 129 -11.55 15.26 -5.72
N ARG A 130 -12.75 14.88 -6.19
CA ARG A 130 -13.90 15.78 -6.17
C ARG A 130 -14.64 15.65 -4.84
N ALA A 131 -14.45 16.63 -3.96
CA ALA A 131 -15.45 16.98 -2.96
C ALA A 131 -16.76 17.34 -3.67
N GLN A 132 -17.89 16.89 -3.11
CA GLN A 132 -19.18 17.49 -3.41
C GLN A 132 -19.19 18.96 -3.03
#